data_AF-A0A962JVL4-F1
#
_entry.id   AF-A0A962JVL4-F1
#
_cell.length_a   1.000
_cell.length_b   1.000
_cell.length_c   1.000
_cell.angle_alpha   90.00
_cell.angle_beta   90.00
_cell.angle_gamma   90.00
#
_symmetry.space_group_name_H-M   'P 1'
#
loop_
_entity.id
_entity.type
_entity.pdbx_description
1 polymer ?
#
loop_
_entity_poly.entity_id
_entity_poly.type
_entity_poly.pdbx_seq_one_letter_code
_entity_poly.pdbx_strand_id
1 'polypeptide(L)'
;MNSRFNFALSLLLLGSSLPSALQAAEMVVSADNGISLIQLDFPSDDVPVMDSQVGLLEANLIQLRNGTGMNTGYLNMVRGSNWVVRNLPVMSDADYPYSHLSVKFDLGVSAGTDVSSLSAVMVFSDTLMLNAPTGTPANFSVGSAPSSQGGMGDPQFGSSGTTSGSPVIPPSTAGISYPDLTNNRMVFQMDHPNIETAHNQCMPASVANSLSFLEKTTALRLPHRNVPGLKGDQSLVGQLDTYMERPMTSRREGQPTLVDKGIKGKLQYLVDNDLHERIATRHWGLQGSNDFSASNGDKTATSKGQGNSLNFNKLIDALEGGEDCEAGYVYQDANGDWNGHAVDLVAAGYMAGKPFMIENSDLNQGSDTLGAGKSGFLFSYLEATSDGFMSMNGTQQTLAFAMCQKYIPKPVPTDTRIPPLTATFYIPGTEVDLLKTTDPAGHSCCAEFPPEALDMLFENGVLILSVATGTTPWLPMTLALDALGGLSGSNDATVAGFGGIHNTITGQVGADKISA
;
A
#
# COMPACT_ATOMS: atom_id res chain seq x y z
N MET A 1 -58.14 -47.47 -30.07
CA MET A 1 -57.17 -46.75 -30.91
C MET A 1 -55.97 -46.43 -30.05
N ASN A 2 -54.91 -47.24 -30.15
CA ASN A 2 -53.66 -47.09 -29.40
C ASN A 2 -52.54 -46.86 -30.42
N SER A 3 -51.97 -45.66 -30.48
CA SER A 3 -50.77 -45.39 -31.28
C SER A 3 -49.55 -45.37 -30.37
N ARG A 4 -48.64 -46.33 -30.55
CA ARG A 4 -47.29 -46.34 -29.99
C ARG A 4 -46.35 -45.67 -30.98
N PHE A 5 -45.64 -44.63 -30.55
CA PHE A 5 -44.51 -44.04 -31.27
C PHE A 5 -43.22 -44.71 -30.80
N ASN A 6 -42.44 -45.25 -31.73
CA ASN A 6 -41.07 -45.73 -31.49
C ASN A 6 -40.12 -44.53 -31.58
N PHE A 7 -39.32 -44.30 -30.54
CA PHE A 7 -38.16 -43.40 -30.60
C PHE A 7 -36.89 -44.25 -30.66
N ALA A 8 -36.15 -44.11 -31.76
CA ALA A 8 -34.82 -44.69 -31.90
C ALA A 8 -33.81 -43.85 -31.11
N LEU A 9 -33.07 -44.49 -30.20
CA LEU A 9 -32.05 -43.88 -29.37
C LEU A 9 -30.71 -43.90 -30.15
N SER A 10 -30.32 -42.76 -30.71
CA SER A 10 -28.98 -42.55 -31.27
C SER A 10 -28.02 -42.18 -30.14
N LEU A 11 -27.12 -43.11 -29.78
CA LEU A 11 -26.07 -42.91 -28.79
C LEU A 11 -24.94 -42.07 -29.42
N LEU A 12 -24.95 -40.75 -29.18
CA LEU A 12 -23.86 -39.85 -29.53
C LEU A 12 -22.75 -40.02 -28.47
N LEU A 13 -21.62 -40.65 -28.83
CA LEU A 13 -20.40 -40.60 -28.03
C LEU A 13 -19.83 -39.17 -28.10
N LEU A 14 -20.20 -38.35 -27.12
CA LEU A 14 -19.45 -37.13 -26.80
C LEU A 14 -18.13 -37.56 -26.16
N GLY A 15 -17.06 -37.53 -26.96
CA GLY A 15 -15.70 -37.69 -26.47
C GLY A 15 -15.43 -36.61 -25.42
N SER A 16 -15.34 -37.02 -24.16
CA SER A 16 -14.88 -36.19 -23.06
C SER A 16 -13.41 -35.85 -23.28
N SER A 17 -13.13 -34.73 -23.94
CA SER A 17 -11.82 -34.08 -23.84
C SER A 17 -11.66 -33.65 -22.38
N LEU A 18 -10.90 -34.45 -21.63
CA LEU A 18 -10.40 -34.02 -20.32
C LEU A 18 -9.77 -32.64 -20.50
N PRO A 19 -10.12 -31.63 -19.69
CA PRO A 19 -9.44 -30.35 -19.75
C PRO A 19 -7.96 -30.62 -19.53
N SER A 20 -7.14 -30.37 -20.56
CA SER A 20 -5.69 -30.29 -20.42
C SER A 20 -5.44 -29.40 -19.20
N ALA A 21 -4.74 -29.92 -18.19
CA ALA A 21 -4.30 -29.11 -17.08
C ALA A 21 -3.65 -27.85 -17.68
N LEU A 22 -4.23 -26.68 -17.41
CA LEU A 22 -3.61 -25.42 -17.81
C LEU A 22 -2.21 -25.45 -17.21
N GLN A 23 -1.21 -25.60 -18.07
CA GLN A 23 0.18 -25.49 -17.66
C GLN A 23 0.34 -24.03 -17.23
N ALA A 24 0.78 -23.81 -15.99
CA ALA A 24 1.11 -22.49 -15.48
C ALA A 24 1.97 -21.77 -16.51
N ALA A 25 1.58 -20.54 -16.88
CA ALA A 25 2.36 -19.73 -17.77
C ALA A 25 3.64 -19.31 -17.03
N GLU A 26 4.78 -19.81 -17.51
CA GLU A 26 6.11 -19.42 -17.04
C GLU A 26 6.85 -18.72 -18.17
N MET A 27 7.22 -17.47 -17.95
CA MET A 27 7.98 -16.66 -18.91
C MET A 27 9.40 -16.47 -18.38
N VAL A 28 10.40 -16.85 -19.19
CA VAL A 28 11.80 -16.54 -18.87
C VAL A 28 12.00 -15.04 -18.97
N VAL A 29 12.57 -14.45 -17.92
CA VAL A 29 12.82 -13.01 -17.81
C VAL A 29 14.28 -12.75 -18.17
N SER A 30 14.51 -11.80 -19.08
CA SER A 30 15.84 -11.25 -19.41
C SER A 30 16.02 -9.86 -18.80
N ALA A 31 17.24 -9.31 -18.89
CA ALA A 31 17.53 -7.95 -18.42
C ALA A 31 16.67 -6.88 -19.14
N ASP A 32 16.28 -7.12 -20.40
CA ASP A 32 15.47 -6.19 -21.19
C ASP A 32 14.00 -6.14 -20.75
N ASN A 33 13.58 -7.03 -19.84
CA ASN A 33 12.23 -7.04 -19.26
C ASN A 33 12.09 -6.13 -18.03
N GLY A 34 12.91 -5.08 -17.91
CA GLY A 34 12.81 -4.09 -16.85
C GLY A 34 13.29 -4.59 -15.48
N ILE A 35 14.26 -5.51 -15.45
CA ILE A 35 14.89 -5.94 -14.20
C ILE A 35 16.25 -5.27 -14.07
N SER A 36 16.46 -4.58 -12.95
CA SER A 36 17.75 -4.05 -12.54
C SER A 36 18.24 -4.80 -11.31
N LEU A 37 19.50 -5.24 -11.36
CA LEU A 37 20.20 -5.79 -10.20
C LEU A 37 21.25 -4.78 -9.73
N ILE A 38 21.28 -4.54 -8.43
CA ILE A 38 22.16 -3.53 -7.83
C ILE A 38 22.83 -4.17 -6.61
N GLN A 39 24.16 -4.07 -6.51
CA GLN A 39 24.89 -4.32 -5.29
C GLN A 39 24.83 -3.06 -4.42
N LEU A 40 24.38 -3.19 -3.19
CA LEU A 40 24.29 -2.05 -2.28
C LEU A 40 25.64 -1.76 -1.64
N ASP A 41 26.02 -0.49 -1.65
CA ASP A 41 27.13 0.03 -0.87
C ASP A 41 26.59 0.71 0.38
N PHE A 42 27.25 0.52 1.52
CA PHE A 42 26.86 1.15 2.76
C PHE A 42 27.93 2.16 3.20
N PRO A 43 27.88 3.39 2.68
CA PRO A 43 28.82 4.45 3.04
C PRO A 43 28.42 5.02 4.41
N SER A 44 28.71 4.30 5.50
CA SER A 44 28.58 4.84 6.86
C SER A 44 29.87 5.55 7.26
N ASP A 45 29.76 6.56 8.13
CA ASP A 45 30.91 7.28 8.67
C ASP A 45 31.82 6.41 9.56
N ASP A 46 31.27 5.37 10.19
CA ASP A 46 32.00 4.51 11.14
C ASP A 46 32.72 3.35 10.44
N VAL A 47 31.98 2.51 9.70
CA VAL A 47 32.54 1.33 9.01
C VAL A 47 31.93 1.21 7.62
N PRO A 48 32.51 1.88 6.60
CA PRO A 48 31.98 1.78 5.25
C PRO A 48 32.08 0.34 4.75
N VAL A 49 30.96 -0.21 4.27
CA VAL A 49 30.90 -1.53 3.63
C VAL A 49 30.60 -1.31 2.15
N MET A 50 31.67 -1.12 1.38
CA MET A 50 31.61 -1.11 -0.08
C MET A 50 31.53 -2.55 -0.61
N ASP A 51 30.89 -2.74 -1.75
CA ASP A 51 30.68 -4.04 -2.39
C ASP A 51 30.08 -5.04 -1.39
N SER A 52 28.95 -4.67 -0.78
CA SER A 52 28.33 -5.49 0.27
C SER A 52 27.78 -6.82 -0.27
N GLN A 53 27.40 -7.72 0.63
CA GLN A 53 26.76 -8.98 0.27
C GLN A 53 25.29 -8.80 -0.14
N VAL A 54 24.74 -7.60 -0.01
CA VAL A 54 23.32 -7.31 -0.20
C VAL A 54 23.08 -6.82 -1.63
N GLY A 55 22.28 -7.58 -2.36
CA GLY A 55 21.72 -7.18 -3.64
C GLY A 55 20.35 -6.53 -3.46
N LEU A 56 19.97 -5.69 -4.40
CA LEU A 56 18.62 -5.16 -4.60
C LEU A 56 18.17 -5.56 -6.00
N LEU A 57 17.06 -6.29 -6.09
CA LEU A 57 16.35 -6.49 -7.34
C LEU A 57 15.30 -5.39 -7.41
N GLU A 58 15.38 -4.54 -8.43
CA GLU A 58 14.36 -3.54 -8.75
C GLU A 58 13.64 -3.99 -10.02
N ALA A 59 12.33 -4.23 -9.91
CA ALA A 59 11.48 -4.60 -11.03
C ALA A 59 10.69 -3.38 -11.51
N ASN A 60 10.97 -2.91 -12.73
CA ASN A 60 10.09 -1.97 -13.44
C ASN A 60 8.87 -2.74 -13.93
N LEU A 61 7.76 -2.64 -13.20
CA LEU A 61 6.59 -3.46 -13.40
C LEU A 61 5.94 -3.21 -14.77
N ILE A 62 5.98 -1.96 -15.27
CA ILE A 62 5.42 -1.62 -16.60
C ILE A 62 6.21 -2.33 -17.70
N GLN A 63 7.55 -2.24 -17.67
CA GLN A 63 8.40 -2.91 -18.65
C GLN A 63 8.33 -4.43 -18.54
N LEU A 64 8.24 -4.97 -17.32
CA LEU A 64 8.10 -6.39 -17.08
C LEU A 64 6.79 -6.94 -17.67
N ARG A 65 5.66 -6.27 -17.38
CA ARG A 65 4.35 -6.66 -17.93
C ARG A 65 4.33 -6.57 -19.46
N ASN A 66 4.82 -5.46 -20.03
CA ASN A 66 4.87 -5.28 -21.48
C ASN A 66 5.80 -6.28 -22.18
N GLY A 67 6.96 -6.59 -21.57
CA GLY A 67 7.97 -7.47 -22.14
C GLY A 67 7.58 -8.95 -22.08
N THR A 68 6.71 -9.34 -21.14
CA THR A 68 6.28 -10.73 -20.94
C THR A 68 4.85 -11.01 -21.42
N GLY A 69 4.04 -9.96 -21.58
CA GLY A 69 2.61 -10.08 -21.91
C GLY A 69 1.73 -10.49 -20.73
N MET A 70 2.28 -10.61 -19.52
CA MET A 70 1.57 -10.99 -18.30
C MET A 70 1.29 -9.75 -17.46
N ASN A 71 0.03 -9.55 -17.04
CA ASN A 71 -0.36 -8.37 -16.25
C ASN A 71 -0.13 -8.53 -14.74
N THR A 72 -0.14 -9.77 -14.25
CA THR A 72 -0.01 -10.11 -12.83
C THR A 72 0.75 -11.42 -12.67
N GLY A 73 1.34 -11.66 -11.51
CA GLY A 73 1.97 -12.94 -11.18
C GLY A 73 3.05 -12.81 -10.13
N TYR A 74 4.10 -13.61 -10.26
CA TYR A 74 5.20 -13.70 -9.31
C TYR A 74 6.54 -13.77 -10.01
N LEU A 75 7.42 -12.82 -9.68
CA LEU A 75 8.81 -12.83 -10.13
C LEU A 75 9.65 -13.73 -9.22
N ASN A 76 10.42 -14.61 -9.85
CA ASN A 76 11.21 -15.64 -9.22
C ASN A 76 12.63 -15.60 -9.77
N MET A 77 13.64 -15.76 -8.91
CA MET A 77 15.04 -15.81 -9.28
C MET A 77 15.78 -16.89 -8.49
N VAL A 78 16.54 -17.72 -9.19
CA VAL A 78 17.40 -18.74 -8.61
C VAL A 78 18.83 -18.67 -9.15
N ARG A 79 19.79 -19.09 -8.33
CA ARG A 79 21.19 -19.30 -8.71
C ARG A 79 21.56 -20.74 -8.44
N GLY A 80 21.83 -21.50 -9.51
CA GLY A 80 21.87 -22.95 -9.41
C GLY A 80 20.50 -23.48 -8.97
N SER A 81 20.46 -24.20 -7.85
CA SER A 81 19.22 -24.70 -7.22
C SER A 81 18.71 -23.83 -6.07
N ASN A 82 19.41 -22.74 -5.75
CA ASN A 82 19.11 -21.94 -4.57
C ASN A 82 18.21 -20.77 -4.93
N TRP A 83 17.14 -20.60 -4.16
CA TRP A 83 16.31 -19.41 -4.21
C TRP A 83 17.12 -18.16 -3.88
N VAL A 84 16.89 -17.10 -4.63
CA VAL A 84 17.46 -15.77 -4.36
C VAL A 84 16.35 -14.75 -4.19
N VAL A 85 15.37 -14.75 -5.10
CA VAL A 85 14.08 -14.07 -4.92
C VAL A 85 13.01 -15.11 -5.18
N ARG A 86 12.06 -15.23 -4.26
CA ARG A 86 10.98 -16.19 -4.35
C ARG A 86 9.67 -15.45 -4.30
N ASN A 87 8.82 -15.66 -5.29
CA ASN A 87 7.48 -15.11 -5.42
C ASN A 87 7.29 -13.62 -5.09
N LEU A 88 8.14 -12.73 -5.62
CA LEU A 88 7.89 -11.29 -5.52
C LEU A 88 6.61 -10.95 -6.31
N PRO A 89 5.55 -10.40 -5.68
CA PRO A 89 4.29 -10.18 -6.37
C PRO A 89 4.42 -9.07 -7.42
N VAL A 90 3.91 -9.34 -8.61
CA VAL A 90 3.73 -8.35 -9.68
C VAL A 90 2.23 -8.12 -9.81
N MET A 91 1.81 -6.90 -9.47
CA MET A 91 0.41 -6.47 -9.51
C MET A 91 0.11 -5.78 -10.84
N SER A 92 -1.18 -5.66 -11.19
CA SER A 92 -1.59 -4.96 -12.40
C SER A 92 -1.44 -3.45 -12.21
N ASP A 93 -1.44 -2.67 -13.31
CA ASP A 93 -1.46 -1.20 -13.24
C ASP A 93 -2.70 -0.65 -12.53
N ALA A 94 -3.82 -1.39 -12.53
CA ALA A 94 -5.04 -1.00 -11.84
C ALA A 94 -4.95 -1.22 -10.32
N ASP A 95 -4.17 -2.21 -9.89
CA ASP A 95 -4.05 -2.59 -8.46
C ASP A 95 -2.83 -1.94 -7.78
N TYR A 96 -1.82 -1.55 -8.56
CA TYR A 96 -0.56 -0.99 -8.08
C TYR A 96 -0.07 0.11 -9.03
N PRO A 97 -0.29 1.39 -8.71
CA PRO A 97 0.00 2.51 -9.61
C PRO A 97 1.49 2.86 -9.67
N TYR A 98 2.33 2.22 -8.85
CA TYR A 98 3.76 2.49 -8.86
C TYR A 98 4.48 1.65 -9.90
N SER A 99 5.45 2.27 -10.55
CA SER A 99 6.17 1.65 -11.67
C SER A 99 7.25 0.67 -11.22
N HIS A 100 7.65 0.68 -9.95
CA HIS A 100 8.76 -0.12 -9.44
C HIS A 100 8.39 -0.79 -8.12
N LEU A 101 8.86 -2.03 -7.94
CA LEU A 101 8.89 -2.74 -6.66
C LEU A 101 10.26 -3.37 -6.50
N SER A 102 10.85 -3.20 -5.31
CA SER A 102 12.19 -3.69 -5.02
C SER A 102 12.17 -4.77 -3.96
N VAL A 103 13.18 -5.64 -3.96
CA VAL A 103 13.42 -6.61 -2.89
C VAL A 103 14.92 -6.81 -2.68
N LYS A 104 15.35 -6.83 -1.42
CA LYS A 104 16.74 -7.11 -1.08
C LYS A 104 16.99 -8.63 -1.08
N PHE A 105 18.19 -9.05 -1.45
CA PHE A 105 18.57 -10.46 -1.52
C PHE A 105 20.07 -10.68 -1.22
N ASP A 106 20.47 -11.92 -0.97
CA ASP A 106 21.88 -12.32 -0.80
C ASP A 106 22.59 -12.55 -2.15
N LEU A 107 23.66 -11.79 -2.40
CA LEU A 107 24.52 -11.95 -3.58
C LEU A 107 25.38 -13.21 -3.51
N GLY A 108 25.45 -13.90 -2.36
CA GLY A 108 26.20 -15.14 -2.17
C GLY A 108 27.71 -14.96 -2.37
N VAL A 109 28.22 -13.76 -2.09
CA VAL A 109 29.65 -13.41 -2.10
C VAL A 109 30.07 -12.88 -0.73
N SER A 110 31.36 -12.81 -0.44
CA SER A 110 31.88 -12.14 0.76
C SER A 110 31.80 -10.61 0.63
N ALA A 111 31.64 -9.89 1.75
CA ALA A 111 31.71 -8.44 1.75
C ALA A 111 33.06 -7.94 1.17
N GLY A 112 33.03 -6.85 0.41
CA GLY A 112 34.20 -6.32 -0.32
C GLY A 112 34.49 -7.03 -1.64
N THR A 113 33.55 -7.85 -2.14
CA THR A 113 33.66 -8.51 -3.45
C THR A 113 32.70 -7.84 -4.43
N ASP A 114 33.25 -7.07 -5.37
CA ASP A 114 32.49 -6.49 -6.48
C ASP A 114 31.82 -7.59 -7.32
N VAL A 115 30.51 -7.44 -7.52
CA VAL A 115 29.71 -8.28 -8.41
C VAL A 115 29.21 -7.38 -9.53
N SER A 116 29.90 -7.40 -10.66
CA SER A 116 29.48 -6.66 -11.86
C SER A 116 28.51 -7.43 -12.76
N SER A 117 28.36 -8.74 -12.53
CA SER A 117 27.46 -9.62 -13.28
C SER A 117 26.97 -10.80 -12.43
N LEU A 118 25.68 -11.12 -12.54
CA LEU A 118 25.04 -12.23 -11.85
C LEU A 118 24.45 -13.21 -12.85
N SER A 119 24.91 -14.47 -12.79
CA SER A 119 24.30 -15.57 -13.56
C SER A 119 23.14 -16.18 -12.77
N ALA A 120 21.92 -16.08 -13.30
CA ALA A 120 20.70 -16.54 -12.62
C ALA A 120 19.64 -17.01 -13.63
N VAL A 121 18.71 -17.86 -13.17
CA VAL A 121 17.46 -18.14 -13.88
C VAL A 121 16.38 -17.27 -13.26
N MET A 122 15.75 -16.42 -14.07
CA MET A 122 14.61 -15.62 -13.65
C MET A 122 13.36 -16.02 -14.43
N VAL A 123 12.26 -16.20 -13.71
CA VAL A 123 10.96 -16.60 -14.27
C VAL A 123 9.88 -15.70 -13.72
N PHE A 124 9.00 -15.23 -14.59
CA PHE A 124 7.73 -14.62 -14.22
C PHE A 124 6.62 -15.66 -14.40
N SER A 125 5.97 -16.04 -13.31
CA SER A 125 4.93 -17.07 -13.28
C SER A 125 3.57 -16.49 -12.93
N ASP A 126 2.50 -17.04 -13.51
CA ASP A 126 1.12 -16.65 -13.20
C ASP A 126 0.64 -17.15 -11.81
N THR A 127 1.37 -18.08 -11.23
CA THR A 127 1.05 -18.78 -9.98
C THR A 127 2.27 -18.84 -9.06
N LEU A 128 2.04 -19.05 -7.77
CA LEU A 128 3.11 -19.20 -6.78
C LEU A 128 3.99 -20.42 -7.09
N MET A 129 5.28 -20.19 -7.21
CA MET A 129 6.27 -21.25 -7.39
C MET A 129 6.66 -21.86 -6.05
N LEU A 130 6.27 -23.13 -5.86
CA LEU A 130 6.68 -23.92 -4.70
C LEU A 130 8.05 -24.56 -4.88
N ASN A 131 8.45 -24.83 -6.13
CA ASN A 131 9.74 -25.39 -6.49
C ASN A 131 10.58 -24.34 -7.24
N ALA A 132 11.91 -24.42 -7.10
CA ALA A 132 12.83 -23.55 -7.82
C ALA A 132 12.60 -23.67 -9.33
N PRO A 133 12.45 -22.55 -10.08
CA PRO A 133 12.41 -22.59 -11.53
C PRO A 133 13.65 -23.28 -12.08
N THR A 134 13.47 -24.08 -13.13
CA THR A 134 14.57 -24.69 -13.87
C THR A 134 14.75 -23.98 -15.20
N GLY A 135 15.98 -23.74 -15.63
CA GLY A 135 16.24 -23.08 -16.90
C GLY A 135 17.73 -22.93 -17.18
N THR A 136 18.05 -22.36 -18.34
CA THR A 136 19.42 -21.92 -18.64
C THR A 136 19.66 -20.56 -17.98
N PRO A 137 20.65 -20.42 -17.09
CA PRO A 137 20.97 -19.14 -16.50
C PRO A 137 21.32 -18.09 -17.55
N ALA A 138 20.80 -16.88 -17.37
CA ALA A 138 21.21 -15.69 -18.10
C ALA A 138 22.15 -14.85 -17.22
N ASN A 139 22.99 -14.04 -17.85
CA ASN A 139 23.84 -13.08 -17.14
C ASN A 139 23.15 -11.73 -17.10
N PHE A 140 23.01 -11.18 -15.90
CA PHE A 140 22.45 -9.86 -15.63
C PHE A 140 23.59 -8.95 -15.19
N SER A 141 23.70 -7.77 -15.80
CA SER A 141 24.59 -6.73 -15.27
C SER A 141 24.12 -6.32 -13.88
N VAL A 142 25.07 -6.14 -12.98
CA VAL A 142 24.82 -5.66 -11.62
C VAL A 142 25.45 -4.28 -11.50
N GLY A 143 24.63 -3.28 -11.19
CA GLY A 143 25.10 -1.93 -10.87
C GLY A 143 25.52 -1.81 -9.41
N SER A 144 25.98 -0.63 -9.00
CA SER A 144 26.17 -0.30 -7.57
C SER A 144 25.34 0.93 -7.21
N ALA A 145 24.83 0.96 -5.99
CA ALA A 145 24.16 2.14 -5.43
C ALA A 145 24.40 2.25 -3.93
N PRO A 146 24.58 3.48 -3.40
CA PRO A 146 24.64 3.70 -1.97
C PRO A 146 23.28 3.44 -1.31
N SER A 147 23.33 2.87 -0.12
CA SER A 147 22.24 2.71 0.83
C SER A 147 22.70 3.20 2.19
N SER A 148 21.91 4.05 2.83
CA SER A 148 22.22 4.60 4.14
C SER A 148 20.92 4.77 4.92
N GLN A 149 20.27 3.63 5.16
CA GLN A 149 19.08 3.55 6.00
C GLN A 149 19.49 3.64 7.46
N GLY A 150 18.64 4.23 8.28
CA GLY A 150 18.93 4.50 9.68
C GLY A 150 18.04 5.61 10.23
N GLY A 151 18.21 5.92 11.51
CA GLY A 151 17.54 7.06 12.12
C GLY A 151 16.44 6.72 13.11
N MET A 152 16.19 5.44 13.37
CA MET A 152 15.34 5.01 14.48
C MET A 152 16.20 4.36 15.56
N GLY A 153 16.02 4.80 16.81
CA GLY A 153 16.63 4.18 17.97
C GLY A 153 15.59 3.42 18.81
N ASP A 154 16.03 2.34 19.44
CA ASP A 154 15.20 1.45 20.24
C ASP A 154 15.92 0.93 21.50
N PRO A 155 15.57 1.45 22.68
CA PRO A 155 16.17 1.02 23.95
C PRO A 155 15.97 -0.46 24.28
N GLN A 156 14.93 -1.15 23.79
CA GLN A 156 14.69 -2.57 24.12
C GLN A 156 15.79 -3.46 23.53
N PHE A 157 16.26 -3.12 22.33
CA PHE A 157 17.33 -3.85 21.65
C PHE A 157 18.70 -3.27 22.00
N GLY A 158 18.78 -2.30 22.92
CA GLY A 158 20.01 -1.55 23.18
C GLY A 158 20.46 -0.72 21.98
N SER A 159 19.57 -0.50 21.01
CA SER A 159 19.82 0.40 19.90
C SER A 159 19.81 1.82 20.45
N SER A 160 20.98 2.41 20.62
CA SER A 160 21.08 3.87 20.76
C SER A 160 20.67 4.58 19.46
N GLY A 161 20.52 3.82 18.37
CA GLY A 161 20.58 4.29 17.01
C GLY A 161 21.94 4.94 16.79
N THR A 162 22.95 4.19 16.42
CA THR A 162 24.18 4.83 15.97
C THR A 162 23.91 5.58 14.65
N THR A 163 24.86 6.42 14.24
CA THR A 163 24.92 7.06 12.91
C THR A 163 24.55 6.08 11.80
N SER A 164 23.92 6.53 10.71
CA SER A 164 23.30 5.64 9.70
C SER A 164 24.19 4.43 9.36
N GLY A 165 23.85 3.27 9.92
CA GLY A 165 24.52 2.00 9.67
C GLY A 165 23.50 1.09 9.00
N SER A 166 23.91 0.36 7.97
CA SER A 166 22.98 -0.48 7.21
C SER A 166 23.05 -1.94 7.65
N PRO A 167 21.96 -2.71 7.47
CA PRO A 167 21.97 -4.12 7.78
C PRO A 167 22.95 -4.82 6.84
N VAL A 168 23.98 -5.43 7.43
CA VAL A 168 25.04 -6.11 6.66
C VAL A 168 24.71 -7.58 6.43
N ILE A 169 23.77 -8.13 7.19
CA ILE A 169 23.31 -9.51 7.00
C ILE A 169 22.35 -9.54 5.81
N PRO A 170 22.73 -10.21 4.71
CA PRO A 170 21.89 -10.27 3.53
C PRO A 170 20.59 -11.05 3.80
N PRO A 171 19.47 -10.66 3.16
CA PRO A 171 18.22 -11.42 3.21
C PRO A 171 18.38 -12.84 2.71
N SER A 172 17.81 -13.78 3.46
CA SER A 172 17.78 -15.19 3.06
C SER A 172 16.37 -15.58 2.66
N THR A 173 16.23 -16.14 1.46
CA THR A 173 14.99 -16.82 1.05
C THR A 173 14.97 -18.29 1.47
N ALA A 174 16.07 -18.80 2.04
CA ALA A 174 16.12 -20.14 2.60
C ALA A 174 15.15 -20.22 3.79
N GLY A 175 14.29 -21.23 3.80
CA GLY A 175 13.32 -21.42 4.88
C GLY A 175 11.96 -20.73 4.67
N ILE A 176 11.82 -19.87 3.65
CA ILE A 176 10.49 -19.36 3.27
C ILE A 176 9.58 -20.55 2.95
N SER A 177 8.51 -20.68 3.73
CA SER A 177 7.48 -21.69 3.55
C SER A 177 6.14 -21.02 3.31
N TYR A 178 5.26 -21.73 2.61
CA TYR A 178 3.90 -21.30 2.30
C TYR A 178 2.95 -22.25 3.02
N PRO A 179 2.68 -22.02 4.33
CA PRO A 179 2.01 -22.99 5.19
C PRO A 179 0.54 -23.20 4.84
N ASP A 180 -0.09 -22.24 4.16
CA ASP A 180 -1.50 -22.29 3.81
C ASP A 180 -1.76 -21.63 2.46
N LEU A 181 -1.78 -22.45 1.39
CA LEU A 181 -2.03 -21.99 0.02
C LEU A 181 -3.38 -21.28 -0.17
N THR A 182 -4.31 -21.40 0.78
CA THR A 182 -5.62 -20.76 0.73
C THR A 182 -5.65 -19.38 1.38
N ASN A 183 -4.70 -19.08 2.25
CA ASN A 183 -4.60 -17.78 2.91
C ASN A 183 -3.84 -16.78 2.04
N ASN A 184 -4.57 -16.17 1.10
CA ASN A 184 -4.09 -15.06 0.28
C ASN A 184 -4.90 -13.82 0.64
N ARG A 185 -4.25 -12.82 1.21
CA ARG A 185 -4.85 -11.53 1.58
C ARG A 185 -3.82 -10.46 1.25
N MET A 186 -4.20 -9.44 0.53
CA MET A 186 -3.35 -8.29 0.29
C MET A 186 -4.20 -7.06 0.48
N VAL A 187 -3.71 -6.14 1.30
CA VAL A 187 -4.26 -4.81 1.45
C VAL A 187 -3.22 -3.85 0.93
N PHE A 188 -3.66 -2.93 0.08
CA PHE A 188 -2.82 -1.96 -0.59
C PHE A 188 -3.44 -0.57 -0.50
N GLN A 189 -2.64 0.44 -0.20
CA GLN A 189 -3.04 1.84 -0.17
C GLN A 189 -2.26 2.61 -1.25
N MET A 190 -2.98 3.30 -2.13
CA MET A 190 -2.40 4.00 -3.28
C MET A 190 -1.95 5.42 -2.90
N ASP A 191 -1.09 6.03 -3.71
CA ASP A 191 -0.72 7.46 -3.65
C ASP A 191 -0.02 7.96 -2.36
N HIS A 192 0.63 7.06 -1.62
CA HIS A 192 1.55 7.41 -0.55
C HIS A 192 2.65 8.34 -1.08
N PRO A 193 2.82 9.52 -0.48
CA PRO A 193 3.94 10.40 -0.82
C PRO A 193 5.24 9.77 -0.31
N ASN A 194 6.34 9.97 -1.04
CA ASN A 194 7.66 9.54 -0.60
C ASN A 194 8.60 10.74 -0.58
N ILE A 195 8.89 11.25 0.62
CA ILE A 195 9.71 12.44 0.79
C ILE A 195 11.19 12.11 1.01
N GLU A 196 12.03 12.98 0.46
CA GLU A 196 13.47 12.96 0.75
C GLU A 196 13.74 13.25 2.21
N THR A 197 14.53 12.38 2.83
CA THR A 197 14.92 12.47 4.23
C THR A 197 16.33 13.04 4.35
N ALA A 198 16.58 13.76 5.44
CA ALA A 198 17.93 14.00 5.91
C ALA A 198 18.51 12.74 6.58
N HIS A 199 19.82 12.75 6.84
CA HIS A 199 20.49 11.71 7.61
C HIS A 199 19.78 11.47 8.95
N ASN A 200 19.44 10.21 9.21
CA ASN A 200 18.71 9.75 10.39
C ASN A 200 17.32 10.39 10.60
N GLN A 201 16.63 10.82 9.53
CA GLN A 201 15.32 11.48 9.61
C GLN A 201 14.15 10.56 9.20
N CYS A 202 14.36 9.24 9.15
CA CYS A 202 13.32 8.28 8.72
C CYS A 202 12.02 8.39 9.53
N MET A 203 12.09 8.52 10.86
CA MET A 203 10.91 8.55 11.72
C MET A 203 10.05 9.83 11.53
N PRO A 204 10.61 11.06 11.53
CA PRO A 204 9.83 12.23 11.15
C PRO A 204 9.23 12.13 9.73
N ALA A 205 9.99 11.58 8.78
CA ALA A 205 9.56 11.47 7.40
C ALA A 205 8.46 10.42 7.19
N SER A 206 8.53 9.26 7.84
CA SER A 206 7.49 8.24 7.75
C SER A 206 6.16 8.78 8.28
N VAL A 207 6.18 9.47 9.42
CA VAL A 207 4.99 10.13 9.98
C VAL A 207 4.48 11.25 9.06
N ALA A 208 5.38 12.02 8.43
CA ALA A 208 4.99 13.05 7.47
C ALA A 208 4.31 12.45 6.23
N ASN A 209 4.84 11.34 5.71
CA ASN A 209 4.27 10.64 4.57
C ASN A 209 2.88 10.11 4.90
N SER A 210 2.76 9.42 6.03
CA SER A 210 1.52 8.87 6.56
C SER A 210 0.43 9.93 6.77
N LEU A 211 0.76 11.06 7.40
CA LEU A 211 -0.21 12.16 7.57
C LEU A 211 -0.60 12.80 6.24
N SER A 212 0.34 12.92 5.31
CA SER A 212 0.10 13.50 4.00
C SER A 212 -0.72 12.58 3.09
N PHE A 213 -0.59 11.25 3.22
CA PHE A 213 -1.52 10.30 2.62
C PHE A 213 -2.94 10.55 3.15
N LEU A 214 -3.13 10.62 4.47
CA LEU A 214 -4.44 10.90 5.06
C LEU A 214 -5.01 12.26 4.61
N GLU A 215 -4.18 13.28 4.43
CA GLU A 215 -4.62 14.57 3.85
C GLU A 215 -5.14 14.44 2.41
N LYS A 216 -4.50 13.60 1.60
CA LYS A 216 -4.90 13.39 0.19
C LYS A 216 -6.16 12.54 0.07
N THR A 217 -6.32 11.53 0.93
CA THR A 217 -7.38 10.53 0.82
C THR A 217 -8.59 10.81 1.70
N THR A 218 -8.55 11.87 2.52
CA THR A 218 -9.63 12.23 3.43
C THR A 218 -9.88 13.75 3.45
N ALA A 219 -10.78 14.21 4.32
CA ALA A 219 -11.01 15.64 4.56
C ALA A 219 -10.11 16.22 5.68
N LEU A 220 -9.00 15.55 6.01
CA LEU A 220 -7.93 16.10 6.82
C LEU A 220 -7.28 17.29 6.08
N ARG A 221 -6.82 18.29 6.84
CA ARG A 221 -6.04 19.42 6.32
C ARG A 221 -4.84 19.61 7.24
N LEU A 222 -3.65 19.52 6.67
CA LEU A 222 -2.41 19.76 7.40
C LEU A 222 -2.00 21.22 7.25
N PRO A 223 -1.55 21.88 8.32
CA PRO A 223 -1.06 23.25 8.22
C PRO A 223 0.31 23.35 7.51
N HIS A 224 1.03 22.24 7.39
CA HIS A 224 2.38 22.20 6.85
C HIS A 224 2.45 21.26 5.63
N ARG A 225 3.22 21.64 4.61
CA ARG A 225 3.37 20.84 3.38
C ARG A 225 4.35 19.69 3.59
N ASN A 226 4.04 18.51 3.05
CA ASN A 226 4.99 17.40 2.98
C ASN A 226 6.02 17.64 1.86
N VAL A 227 7.12 18.30 2.22
CA VAL A 227 8.27 18.61 1.37
C VAL A 227 9.55 18.35 2.18
N PRO A 228 10.72 18.17 1.54
CA PRO A 228 11.95 17.97 2.28
C PRO A 228 12.22 19.16 3.20
N GLY A 229 12.68 18.88 4.42
CA GLY A 229 13.03 19.90 5.39
C GLY A 229 13.78 19.33 6.58
N LEU A 230 14.01 20.18 7.58
CA LEU A 230 14.82 19.90 8.76
C LEU A 230 14.20 20.58 9.98
N LYS A 231 14.49 20.05 11.17
CA LYS A 231 14.09 20.63 12.44
C LYS A 231 14.20 22.16 12.47
N GLY A 232 13.10 22.81 12.85
CA GLY A 232 12.95 24.26 12.97
C GLY A 232 12.35 24.97 11.75
N ASP A 233 12.20 24.30 10.60
CA ASP A 233 11.57 24.90 9.42
C ASP A 233 10.04 24.66 9.35
N GLN A 234 9.39 25.14 8.28
CA GLN A 234 7.94 25.10 8.09
C GLN A 234 7.44 23.91 7.24
N SER A 235 8.32 22.96 6.90
CA SER A 235 7.90 21.70 6.28
C SER A 235 7.23 20.79 7.31
N LEU A 236 6.35 19.89 6.85
CA LEU A 236 5.76 18.88 7.73
C LEU A 236 6.82 18.01 8.40
N VAL A 237 7.83 17.59 7.62
CA VAL A 237 8.97 16.82 8.11
C VAL A 237 9.73 17.59 9.19
N GLY A 238 10.09 18.85 8.93
CA GLY A 238 10.84 19.69 9.87
C GLY A 238 10.08 20.02 11.16
N GLN A 239 8.76 20.19 11.08
CA GLN A 239 7.90 20.33 12.25
C GLN A 239 7.86 19.05 13.09
N LEU A 240 7.61 17.89 12.47
CA LEU A 240 7.65 16.60 13.16
C LEU A 240 9.04 16.33 13.76
N ASP A 241 10.11 16.65 13.03
CA ASP A 241 11.50 16.55 13.49
C ASP A 241 11.77 17.42 14.73
N THR A 242 11.13 18.60 14.78
CA THR A 242 11.15 19.49 15.95
C THR A 242 10.45 18.88 17.15
N TYR A 243 9.22 18.38 16.95
CA TYR A 243 8.42 17.78 18.02
C TYR A 243 8.99 16.45 18.54
N MET A 244 9.64 15.68 17.68
CA MET A 244 10.36 14.45 18.07
C MET A 244 11.71 14.76 18.73
N GLU A 245 12.07 16.04 18.85
CA GLU A 245 13.29 16.54 19.48
C GLU A 245 14.57 15.93 18.94
N ARG A 246 14.59 15.51 17.67
CA ARG A 246 15.78 14.87 17.10
C ARG A 246 16.99 15.82 17.20
N PRO A 247 18.13 15.39 17.76
CA PRO A 247 19.34 16.18 17.74
C PRO A 247 19.91 16.22 16.32
N MET A 248 20.12 17.40 15.77
CA MET A 248 20.71 17.59 14.45
C MET A 248 21.37 18.97 14.36
N THR A 249 22.36 19.10 13.49
CA THR A 249 23.04 20.35 13.14
C THR A 249 22.90 20.68 11.65
N SER A 250 22.73 19.66 10.82
CA SER A 250 22.52 19.81 9.38
C SER A 250 21.72 18.63 8.84
N ARG A 251 21.42 18.65 7.53
CA ARG A 251 20.80 17.50 6.85
C ARG A 251 21.71 16.26 6.78
N ARG A 252 23.02 16.44 6.97
CA ARG A 252 24.02 15.36 7.00
C ARG A 252 24.41 14.90 8.38
N GLU A 253 24.09 15.71 9.40
CA GLU A 253 24.50 15.49 10.78
C GLU A 253 23.27 15.46 11.66
N GLY A 254 22.75 14.25 11.88
CA GLY A 254 21.55 14.00 12.67
C GLY A 254 21.70 12.74 13.51
N GLN A 255 21.21 12.78 14.73
CA GLN A 255 21.06 11.61 15.57
C GLN A 255 19.71 10.95 15.27
N PRO A 256 19.56 9.65 15.55
CA PRO A 256 18.27 8.97 15.41
C PRO A 256 17.22 9.48 16.40
N THR A 257 15.97 9.21 16.05
CA THR A 257 14.79 9.43 16.90
C THR A 257 14.44 8.13 17.62
N LEU A 258 14.35 8.19 18.95
CA LEU A 258 13.82 7.09 19.75
C LEU A 258 12.33 6.89 19.47
N VAL A 259 11.86 5.65 19.41
CA VAL A 259 10.44 5.33 19.12
C VAL A 259 9.47 6.10 20.04
N ASP A 260 9.75 6.18 21.34
CA ASP A 260 8.87 6.89 22.28
C ASP A 260 8.79 8.40 22.01
N LYS A 261 9.93 9.01 21.61
CA LYS A 261 9.98 10.39 21.13
C LYS A 261 9.25 10.56 19.79
N GLY A 262 9.33 9.57 18.91
CA GLY A 262 8.57 9.52 17.66
C GLY A 262 7.06 9.62 17.92
N ILE A 263 6.53 8.74 18.78
CA ILE A 263 5.11 8.72 19.15
C ILE A 263 4.71 10.03 19.85
N LYS A 264 5.44 10.44 20.90
CA LYS A 264 5.13 11.67 21.66
C LYS A 264 5.20 12.91 20.79
N GLY A 265 6.21 13.01 19.93
CA GLY A 265 6.38 14.13 19.00
C GLY A 265 5.23 14.22 18.00
N LYS A 266 4.79 13.10 17.42
CA LYS A 266 3.59 13.05 16.57
C LYS A 266 2.36 13.53 17.34
N LEU A 267 2.12 13.02 18.54
CA LEU A 267 0.96 13.43 19.36
C LEU A 267 1.01 14.93 19.70
N GLN A 268 2.18 15.47 20.03
CA GLN A 268 2.35 16.90 20.30
C GLN A 268 2.08 17.75 19.04
N TYR A 269 2.57 17.33 17.87
CA TYR A 269 2.23 17.98 16.60
C TYR A 269 0.71 18.02 16.38
N LEU A 270 0.02 16.91 16.62
CA LEU A 270 -1.44 16.85 16.45
C LEU A 270 -2.18 17.81 17.40
N VAL A 271 -1.70 17.93 18.65
CA VAL A 271 -2.28 18.82 19.65
C VAL A 271 -2.10 20.29 19.27
N ASP A 272 -0.87 20.69 18.95
CA ASP A 272 -0.53 22.09 18.68
C ASP A 272 -1.12 22.61 17.37
N ASN A 273 -1.48 21.70 16.46
CA ASN A 273 -2.06 22.01 15.16
C ASN A 273 -3.57 21.72 15.06
N ASP A 274 -4.27 21.55 16.18
CA ASP A 274 -5.73 21.33 16.21
C ASP A 274 -6.21 20.06 15.47
N LEU A 275 -5.37 19.03 15.44
CA LEU A 275 -5.63 17.74 14.80
C LEU A 275 -5.91 16.61 15.81
N HIS A 276 -5.76 16.83 17.10
CA HIS A 276 -5.90 15.80 18.15
C HIS A 276 -7.26 15.08 18.18
N GLU A 277 -8.37 15.74 17.82
CA GLU A 277 -9.69 15.10 17.69
C GLU A 277 -9.96 14.55 16.27
N ARG A 278 -9.05 14.82 15.33
CA ARG A 278 -9.17 14.49 13.91
C ARG A 278 -8.37 13.26 13.53
N ILE A 279 -7.49 12.81 14.40
CA ILE A 279 -6.63 11.65 14.20
C ILE A 279 -6.66 10.79 15.45
N ALA A 280 -7.14 9.56 15.32
CA ALA A 280 -6.99 8.55 16.35
C ALA A 280 -5.72 7.74 16.08
N THR A 281 -4.86 7.57 17.09
CA THR A 281 -3.58 6.87 16.97
C THR A 281 -3.58 5.63 17.83
N ARG A 282 -2.99 4.54 17.32
CA ARG A 282 -2.72 3.32 18.08
C ARG A 282 -1.36 2.75 17.69
N HIS A 283 -0.78 1.93 18.56
CA HIS A 283 0.53 1.34 18.30
C HIS A 283 0.69 -0.04 18.91
N TRP A 284 1.62 -0.81 18.36
CA TRP A 284 2.04 -2.14 18.81
C TRP A 284 3.55 -2.19 18.98
N GLY A 285 4.00 -3.23 19.67
CA GLY A 285 5.43 -3.51 19.82
C GLY A 285 5.99 -2.80 21.05
N LEU A 286 7.12 -2.16 20.90
CA LEU A 286 7.88 -1.53 21.99
C LEU A 286 7.04 -0.63 22.89
N GLN A 287 7.06 -0.92 24.20
CA GLN A 287 6.24 -0.24 25.21
C GLN A 287 4.72 -0.29 24.92
N GLY A 288 4.30 -1.11 23.96
CA GLY A 288 3.03 -1.04 23.25
C GLY A 288 1.81 -1.46 24.06
N SER A 289 1.96 -1.79 25.33
CA SER A 289 0.83 -1.89 26.26
C SER A 289 0.45 -0.55 26.89
N ASN A 290 1.36 0.42 26.94
CA ASN A 290 1.12 1.71 27.56
C ASN A 290 0.54 2.71 26.56
N ASP A 291 -0.41 3.50 27.01
CA ASP A 291 -0.86 4.67 26.24
C ASP A 291 0.20 5.77 26.31
N PHE A 292 0.36 6.50 25.20
CA PHE A 292 1.12 7.75 25.16
C PHE A 292 0.15 8.91 24.98
N SER A 293 0.44 10.04 25.61
CA SER A 293 -0.36 11.25 25.45
C SER A 293 0.52 12.49 25.37
N ALA A 294 0.06 13.48 24.61
CA ALA A 294 0.56 14.85 24.62
C ALA A 294 -0.62 15.80 24.86
N SER A 295 -0.37 16.91 25.55
CA SER A 295 -1.41 17.89 25.89
C SER A 295 -0.90 19.33 25.82
N ASN A 296 -1.78 20.24 25.41
CA ASN A 296 -1.55 21.69 25.44
C ASN A 296 -2.87 22.38 25.78
N GLY A 297 -2.96 22.90 27.01
CA GLY A 297 -4.22 23.43 27.54
C GLY A 297 -5.27 22.33 27.72
N ASP A 298 -6.42 22.50 27.04
CA ASP A 298 -7.57 21.60 27.03
C ASP A 298 -7.50 20.50 25.95
N LYS A 299 -6.49 20.56 25.07
CA LYS A 299 -6.31 19.63 23.96
C LYS A 299 -5.43 18.46 24.38
N THR A 300 -5.84 17.25 24.03
CA THR A 300 -5.07 16.02 24.28
C THR A 300 -5.16 15.06 23.09
N ALA A 301 -4.01 14.66 22.56
CA ALA A 301 -3.91 13.53 21.63
C ALA A 301 -3.38 12.31 22.39
N THR A 302 -3.95 11.13 22.12
CA THR A 302 -3.52 9.87 22.76
C THR A 302 -3.25 8.82 21.70
N SER A 303 -2.13 8.12 21.83
CA SER A 303 -1.86 6.87 21.13
C SER A 303 -2.21 5.69 22.05
N LYS A 304 -3.10 4.81 21.58
CA LYS A 304 -3.55 3.63 22.34
C LYS A 304 -2.63 2.44 22.16
N GLY A 305 -2.09 1.93 23.25
CA GLY A 305 -1.29 0.70 23.23
C GLY A 305 -2.14 -0.52 22.86
N GLN A 306 -1.65 -1.37 21.95
CA GLN A 306 -2.34 -2.57 21.46
C GLN A 306 -1.62 -3.90 21.82
N GLY A 307 -0.53 -3.82 22.56
CA GLY A 307 0.26 -4.96 23.03
C GLY A 307 1.76 -4.80 22.78
N ASN A 308 2.56 -5.54 23.55
CA ASN A 308 4.02 -5.50 23.46
C ASN A 308 4.59 -6.22 22.22
N SER A 309 3.75 -6.94 21.48
CA SER A 309 4.10 -7.60 20.23
C SER A 309 3.18 -7.14 19.11
N LEU A 310 3.68 -7.17 17.89
CA LEU A 310 2.91 -6.82 16.71
C LEU A 310 1.84 -7.88 16.44
N ASN A 311 0.57 -7.50 16.51
CA ASN A 311 -0.51 -8.32 15.98
C ASN A 311 -0.70 -8.00 14.51
N PHE A 312 -0.07 -8.78 13.64
CA PHE A 312 -0.04 -8.51 12.21
C PHE A 312 -1.41 -8.58 11.53
N ASN A 313 -2.31 -9.44 11.99
CA ASN A 313 -3.69 -9.44 11.51
C ASN A 313 -4.38 -8.10 11.80
N LYS A 314 -4.22 -7.56 13.02
CA LYS A 314 -4.78 -6.24 13.37
C LYS A 314 -4.12 -5.10 12.59
N LEU A 315 -2.85 -5.23 12.22
CA LEU A 315 -2.17 -4.26 11.34
C LEU A 315 -2.79 -4.29 9.94
N ILE A 316 -3.02 -5.48 9.37
CA ILE A 316 -3.72 -5.61 8.08
C ILE A 316 -5.15 -5.05 8.18
N ASP A 317 -5.88 -5.37 9.25
CA ASP A 317 -7.23 -4.83 9.50
C ASP A 317 -7.22 -3.30 9.64
N ALA A 318 -6.13 -2.70 10.14
CA ALA A 318 -5.96 -1.25 10.22
C ALA A 318 -5.87 -0.63 8.82
N LEU A 319 -4.96 -1.15 7.99
CA LEU A 319 -4.77 -0.71 6.62
C LEU A 319 -6.07 -0.87 5.81
N GLU A 320 -6.77 -2.00 5.96
CA GLU A 320 -8.03 -2.27 5.26
C GLU A 320 -9.15 -1.32 5.73
N GLY A 321 -9.11 -0.94 7.01
CA GLY A 321 -10.02 0.03 7.61
C GLY A 321 -9.74 1.49 7.23
N GLY A 322 -8.82 1.75 6.30
CA GLY A 322 -8.43 3.08 5.84
C GLY A 322 -7.53 3.83 6.82
N GLU A 323 -6.89 3.13 7.77
CA GLU A 323 -5.84 3.73 8.60
C GLU A 323 -4.52 3.67 7.83
N ASP A 324 -3.71 4.71 7.95
CA ASP A 324 -2.34 4.69 7.47
C ASP A 324 -1.42 4.23 8.61
N CYS A 325 -0.38 3.45 8.31
CA CYS A 325 0.48 2.87 9.32
C CYS A 325 1.96 3.11 9.05
N GLU A 326 2.69 3.55 10.08
CA GLU A 326 4.14 3.55 10.11
C GLU A 326 4.67 2.25 10.73
N ALA A 327 5.81 1.76 10.25
CA ALA A 327 6.54 0.63 10.82
C ALA A 327 7.95 1.03 11.22
N GLY A 328 8.46 0.41 12.28
CA GLY A 328 9.83 0.53 12.72
C GLY A 328 10.47 -0.85 12.84
N TYR A 329 11.63 -1.04 12.21
CA TYR A 329 12.40 -2.26 12.34
C TYR A 329 13.82 -1.99 12.79
N VAL A 330 14.38 -2.93 13.55
CA VAL A 330 15.73 -2.87 14.13
C VAL A 330 16.61 -3.96 13.55
N TYR A 331 17.92 -3.73 13.48
CA TYR A 331 18.87 -4.68 12.91
C TYR A 331 20.27 -4.48 13.46
N GLN A 332 21.10 -5.52 13.39
CA GLN A 332 22.52 -5.43 13.72
C GLN A 332 23.34 -5.02 12.49
N ASP A 333 24.26 -4.08 12.66
CA ASP A 333 25.26 -3.73 11.65
C ASP A 333 26.48 -4.66 11.68
N ALA A 334 27.52 -4.35 10.90
CA ALA A 334 28.76 -5.13 10.85
C ALA A 334 29.52 -5.18 12.19
N ASN A 335 29.33 -4.19 13.07
CA ASN A 335 29.95 -4.15 14.40
C ASN A 335 29.14 -4.93 15.45
N GLY A 336 27.94 -5.39 15.09
CA GLY A 336 26.98 -5.99 16.01
C GLY A 336 26.18 -4.95 16.79
N ASP A 337 26.30 -3.66 16.44
CA ASP A 337 25.53 -2.59 17.06
C ASP A 337 24.12 -2.57 16.48
N TRP A 338 23.14 -2.32 17.35
CA TRP A 338 21.75 -2.26 16.94
C TRP A 338 21.40 -0.89 16.37
N ASN A 339 20.89 -0.90 15.15
CA ASN A 339 20.35 0.24 14.43
C ASN A 339 18.86 0.04 14.18
N GLY A 340 18.20 1.08 13.66
CA GLY A 340 16.81 0.98 13.28
C GLY A 340 16.43 1.93 12.16
N HIS A 341 15.37 1.56 11.47
CA HIS A 341 14.75 2.32 10.40
C HIS A 341 13.26 2.43 10.62
N ALA A 342 12.67 3.53 10.17
CA ALA A 342 11.24 3.77 10.24
C ALA A 342 10.71 4.07 8.84
N VAL A 343 9.56 3.49 8.50
CA VAL A 343 8.99 3.53 7.16
C VAL A 343 7.49 3.75 7.23
N ASP A 344 6.94 4.21 6.13
CA ASP A 344 5.51 4.28 5.90
C ASP A 344 5.06 2.97 5.21
N LEU A 345 4.02 2.31 5.72
CA LEU A 345 3.53 1.03 5.19
C LEU A 345 2.44 1.27 4.15
N VAL A 346 2.68 0.73 2.95
CA VAL A 346 1.81 0.94 1.79
C VAL A 346 1.01 -0.32 1.50
N ALA A 347 1.55 -1.47 1.89
CA ALA A 347 0.86 -2.75 1.78
C ALA A 347 1.24 -3.70 2.90
N ALA A 348 0.31 -4.59 3.24
CA ALA A 348 0.58 -5.76 4.05
C ALA A 348 -0.37 -6.89 3.70
N GLY A 349 0.03 -8.13 4.00
CA GLY A 349 -0.82 -9.27 3.68
C GLY A 349 -0.21 -10.62 3.94
N TYR A 350 -0.89 -11.64 3.43
CA TYR A 350 -0.46 -13.02 3.36
C TYR A 350 -0.41 -13.48 1.90
N MET A 351 0.69 -14.13 1.55
CA MET A 351 0.86 -14.86 0.31
C MET A 351 0.96 -16.34 0.66
N ALA A 352 -0.10 -17.11 0.42
CA ALA A 352 -0.19 -18.51 0.83
C ALA A 352 0.21 -18.74 2.31
N GLY A 353 -0.33 -17.91 3.20
CA GLY A 353 -0.09 -17.96 4.64
C GLY A 353 1.25 -17.36 5.09
N LYS A 354 2.13 -16.98 4.15
CA LYS A 354 3.37 -16.26 4.44
C LYS A 354 3.09 -14.76 4.58
N PRO A 355 3.29 -14.14 5.76
CA PRO A 355 3.09 -12.71 5.90
C PRO A 355 4.15 -11.93 5.10
N PHE A 356 3.76 -10.78 4.57
CA PHE A 356 4.63 -9.85 3.86
C PHE A 356 4.19 -8.40 4.08
N MET A 357 5.09 -7.45 3.87
CA MET A 357 4.78 -6.02 3.80
C MET A 357 5.48 -5.35 2.62
N ILE A 358 4.91 -4.23 2.17
CA ILE A 358 5.55 -3.30 1.23
C ILE A 358 5.64 -1.96 1.94
N GLU A 359 6.87 -1.46 2.05
CA GLU A 359 7.18 -0.21 2.72
C GLU A 359 7.62 0.84 1.72
N ASN A 360 7.31 2.08 2.04
CA ASN A 360 7.85 3.27 1.42
C ASN A 360 9.12 3.69 2.18
N SER A 361 10.27 3.42 1.58
CA SER A 361 11.59 3.43 2.20
C SER A 361 12.55 4.35 1.46
N ASP A 362 13.19 5.23 2.20
CA ASP A 362 14.31 6.05 1.79
C ASP A 362 15.62 5.25 1.85
N LEU A 363 15.95 4.56 0.74
CA LEU A 363 17.15 3.72 0.68
C LEU A 363 18.45 4.50 0.96
N ASN A 364 18.52 5.80 0.64
CA ASN A 364 19.73 6.61 0.76
C ASN A 364 19.48 7.98 1.40
N GLN A 365 19.66 8.07 2.72
CA GLN A 365 19.65 9.31 3.51
C GLN A 365 20.97 10.11 3.45
N GLY A 366 22.00 9.56 2.80
CA GLY A 366 23.31 10.18 2.61
C GLY A 366 23.35 11.16 1.45
N SER A 367 22.25 11.30 0.71
CA SER A 367 22.07 12.30 -0.35
C SER A 367 20.94 13.29 -0.02
N ASP A 368 21.08 14.52 -0.50
CA ASP A 368 20.16 15.66 -0.25
C ASP A 368 19.58 16.17 -1.58
N THR A 369 19.85 15.42 -2.65
CA THR A 369 19.48 15.76 -4.02
C THR A 369 18.83 14.60 -4.75
N LEU A 370 18.69 13.43 -4.13
CA LEU A 370 18.26 12.21 -4.81
C LEU A 370 16.84 11.78 -4.42
N GLY A 371 16.31 12.30 -3.31
CA GLY A 371 15.07 11.79 -2.75
C GLY A 371 15.19 10.33 -2.32
N ALA A 372 14.07 9.77 -1.89
CA ALA A 372 13.94 8.33 -1.73
C ALA A 372 13.93 7.56 -3.08
N GLY A 373 14.15 8.25 -4.21
CA GLY A 373 14.39 7.66 -5.53
C GLY A 373 13.17 6.97 -6.16
N LYS A 374 13.39 6.36 -7.34
CA LYS A 374 12.40 5.53 -8.06
C LYS A 374 12.17 4.17 -7.38
N SER A 375 13.10 3.75 -6.53
CA SER A 375 13.19 2.45 -5.87
C SER A 375 12.43 2.37 -4.54
N GLY A 376 11.65 3.41 -4.22
CA GLY A 376 11.16 3.69 -2.86
C GLY A 376 10.23 2.64 -2.26
N PHE A 377 9.72 1.67 -3.02
CA PHE A 377 8.91 0.58 -2.47
C PHE A 377 9.74 -0.69 -2.29
N LEU A 378 9.88 -1.12 -1.04
CA LEU A 378 10.60 -2.33 -0.68
C LEU A 378 9.63 -3.41 -0.21
N PHE A 379 9.67 -4.56 -0.85
CA PHE A 379 8.96 -5.76 -0.43
C PHE A 379 9.80 -6.53 0.60
N SER A 380 9.14 -6.99 1.67
CA SER A 380 9.75 -7.89 2.66
C SER A 380 8.81 -9.00 3.06
N TYR A 381 9.32 -10.23 3.12
CA TYR A 381 8.66 -11.33 3.81
C TYR A 381 8.84 -11.21 5.32
N LEU A 382 7.85 -11.71 6.05
CA LEU A 382 7.86 -11.72 7.51
C LEU A 382 7.83 -13.15 8.04
N GLU A 383 8.45 -13.35 9.20
CA GLU A 383 8.44 -14.60 9.95
C GLU A 383 8.19 -14.33 11.41
N ALA A 384 7.16 -14.96 11.99
CA ALA A 384 6.95 -14.88 13.42
C ALA A 384 8.13 -15.54 14.14
N THR A 385 8.73 -14.80 15.07
CA THR A 385 9.80 -15.30 15.94
C THR A 385 9.21 -15.86 17.23
N SER A 386 9.99 -16.67 17.96
CA SER A 386 9.52 -17.32 19.19
C SER A 386 9.18 -16.36 20.33
N ASP A 387 9.72 -15.14 20.29
CA ASP A 387 9.46 -14.03 21.21
C ASP A 387 8.26 -13.15 20.79
N GLY A 388 7.59 -13.50 19.68
CA GLY A 388 6.38 -12.83 19.22
C GLY A 388 6.61 -11.59 18.35
N PHE A 389 7.88 -11.25 18.04
CA PHE A 389 8.19 -10.27 17.01
C PHE A 389 8.07 -10.89 15.60
N MET A 390 8.35 -10.08 14.57
CA MET A 390 8.45 -10.56 13.20
C MET A 390 9.83 -10.30 12.65
N SER A 391 10.56 -11.35 12.28
CA SER A 391 11.79 -11.25 11.51
C SER A 391 11.46 -10.88 10.07
N MET A 392 12.24 -9.97 9.49
CA MET A 392 12.14 -9.57 8.09
C MET A 392 13.13 -10.37 7.25
N ASN A 393 12.62 -10.98 6.18
CA ASN A 393 13.35 -11.75 5.18
C ASN A 393 14.31 -12.82 5.76
N GLY A 394 13.91 -13.47 6.86
CA GLY A 394 14.71 -14.52 7.50
C GLY A 394 16.04 -14.03 8.08
N THR A 395 16.16 -12.73 8.35
CA THR A 395 17.37 -12.09 8.90
C THR A 395 17.21 -11.75 10.38
N GLN A 396 18.25 -11.14 10.96
CA GLN A 396 18.17 -10.51 12.28
C GLN A 396 17.42 -9.16 12.27
N GLN A 397 16.94 -8.69 11.11
CA GLN A 397 16.04 -7.53 11.06
C GLN A 397 14.71 -7.91 11.70
N THR A 398 14.30 -7.14 12.70
CA THR A 398 13.09 -7.40 13.49
C THR A 398 12.14 -6.23 13.36
N LEU A 399 10.94 -6.47 12.87
CA LEU A 399 9.84 -5.51 12.90
C LEU A 399 9.39 -5.33 14.36
N ALA A 400 9.89 -4.25 14.97
CA ALA A 400 9.81 -4.01 16.41
C ALA A 400 8.64 -3.11 16.81
N PHE A 401 8.14 -2.32 15.86
CA PHE A 401 7.12 -1.31 16.12
C PHE A 401 6.19 -1.14 14.92
N ALA A 402 4.92 -0.88 15.19
CA ALA A 402 4.00 -0.31 14.22
C ALA A 402 3.09 0.70 14.91
N MET A 403 2.75 1.78 14.22
CA MET A 403 1.79 2.78 14.64
C MET A 403 0.82 3.02 13.50
N CYS A 404 -0.47 3.05 13.80
CA CYS A 404 -1.49 3.32 12.81
C CYS A 404 -2.32 4.52 13.23
N GLN A 405 -2.79 5.26 12.24
CA GLN A 405 -3.58 6.46 12.42
C GLN A 405 -4.81 6.48 11.54
N LYS A 406 -5.93 6.85 12.17
CA LYS A 406 -7.23 6.93 11.54
C LYS A 406 -7.72 8.35 11.50
N TYR A 407 -8.15 8.81 10.33
CA TYR A 407 -8.90 10.05 10.20
C TYR A 407 -10.27 9.96 10.89
N ILE A 408 -10.57 10.95 11.72
CA ILE A 408 -11.85 11.15 12.38
C ILE A 408 -12.54 12.37 11.74
N PRO A 409 -13.65 12.15 11.00
CA PRO A 409 -14.44 13.24 10.46
C PRO A 409 -14.93 14.17 11.56
N LYS A 410 -14.98 15.48 11.27
CA LYS A 410 -15.67 16.41 12.18
C LYS A 410 -17.12 15.94 12.32
N PRO A 411 -17.68 15.92 13.54
CA PRO A 411 -19.12 15.73 13.71
C PRO A 411 -19.84 16.72 12.81
N VAL A 412 -20.71 16.22 11.94
CA VAL A 412 -21.62 17.08 11.19
C VAL A 412 -22.47 17.79 12.23
N PRO A 413 -22.47 19.14 12.28
CA PRO A 413 -23.32 19.86 13.22
C PRO A 413 -24.74 19.33 13.11
N THR A 414 -25.31 18.88 14.23
CA THR A 414 -26.67 18.30 14.26
C THR A 414 -27.75 19.24 13.72
N ASP A 415 -27.44 20.53 13.63
CA ASP A 415 -28.32 21.62 13.21
C ASP A 415 -28.17 22.01 11.72
N THR A 416 -27.24 21.38 10.99
CA THR A 416 -27.13 21.52 9.52
C THR A 416 -27.71 20.32 8.78
N ARG A 417 -28.67 19.63 9.37
CA ARG A 417 -29.62 18.87 8.55
C ARG A 417 -30.45 19.89 7.78
N ILE A 418 -29.91 20.33 6.65
CA ILE A 418 -30.76 20.78 5.56
C ILE A 418 -31.79 19.65 5.42
N PRO A 419 -33.10 19.91 5.58
CA PRO A 419 -34.10 18.87 5.35
C PRO A 419 -33.78 18.21 4.00
N PRO A 420 -33.94 16.89 3.86
CA PRO A 420 -33.65 16.20 2.60
C PRO A 420 -34.21 17.04 1.46
N LEU A 421 -33.33 17.43 0.54
CA LEU A 421 -33.68 18.33 -0.55
C LEU A 421 -34.80 17.62 -1.32
N THR A 422 -36.03 18.06 -1.08
CA THR A 422 -37.20 17.47 -1.69
C THR A 422 -37.30 18.12 -3.06
N ALA A 423 -36.52 17.61 -4.01
CA ALA A 423 -36.71 17.96 -5.41
C ALA A 423 -37.92 17.17 -5.90
N THR A 424 -39.11 17.79 -5.83
CA THR A 424 -40.31 17.23 -6.44
C THR A 424 -40.23 17.51 -7.94
N PHE A 425 -39.85 16.50 -8.74
CA PHE A 425 -39.94 16.59 -10.19
C PHE A 425 -41.41 16.41 -10.60
N TYR A 426 -41.99 17.45 -11.19
CA TYR A 426 -43.37 17.40 -11.65
C TYR A 426 -43.43 16.80 -13.07
N ILE A 427 -43.71 15.50 -13.16
CA ILE A 427 -44.23 14.89 -14.39
C ILE A 427 -45.75 14.94 -14.26
N PRO A 428 -46.52 15.51 -15.21
CA PRO A 428 -47.96 15.40 -15.19
C PRO A 428 -48.39 13.92 -15.24
N GLY A 429 -48.72 13.34 -14.09
CA GLY A 429 -49.26 11.98 -13.96
C GLY A 429 -48.37 10.92 -13.30
N THR A 430 -47.10 11.18 -12.96
CA THR A 430 -46.20 10.20 -12.31
C THR A 430 -45.23 10.88 -11.35
N GLU A 431 -45.32 10.56 -10.05
CA GLU A 431 -44.31 10.96 -9.05
C GLU A 431 -43.17 9.93 -9.05
N VAL A 432 -41.94 10.38 -9.28
CA VAL A 432 -40.72 9.57 -9.10
C VAL A 432 -39.93 10.23 -7.97
N ASP A 433 -39.82 9.55 -6.83
CA ASP A 433 -39.06 10.02 -5.68
C ASP A 433 -37.62 9.49 -5.72
N LEU A 434 -36.65 10.40 -5.64
CA LEU A 434 -35.24 10.08 -5.48
C LEU A 434 -34.98 9.85 -3.98
N LEU A 435 -35.04 8.58 -3.56
CA LEU A 435 -35.03 8.21 -2.14
C LEU A 435 -33.67 8.38 -1.46
N LYS A 436 -32.56 8.23 -2.21
CA LYS A 436 -31.19 8.34 -1.68
C LYS A 436 -30.16 8.45 -2.79
N THR A 437 -29.18 9.35 -2.63
CA THR A 437 -27.89 9.28 -3.31
C THR A 437 -26.81 8.95 -2.27
N THR A 438 -25.85 8.10 -2.63
CA THR A 438 -24.71 7.77 -1.78
C THR A 438 -23.43 7.92 -2.57
N ASP A 439 -22.49 8.68 -2.01
CA ASP A 439 -21.10 8.72 -2.46
C ASP A 439 -20.27 7.87 -1.50
N PRO A 440 -20.00 6.59 -1.82
CA PRO A 440 -19.25 5.70 -0.95
C PRO A 440 -17.79 6.12 -0.77
N ALA A 441 -17.27 7.05 -1.59
CA ALA A 441 -15.89 7.51 -1.53
C ALA A 441 -15.72 8.87 -0.81
N GLY A 442 -16.82 9.51 -0.37
CA GLY A 442 -16.76 10.68 0.52
C GLY A 442 -16.34 12.01 -0.12
N HIS A 443 -16.48 12.13 -1.44
CA HIS A 443 -16.15 13.32 -2.25
C HIS A 443 -17.24 14.41 -2.25
N SER A 444 -17.96 14.62 -1.15
CA SER A 444 -19.07 15.59 -1.08
C SER A 444 -18.67 17.05 -1.40
N CYS A 445 -17.37 17.35 -1.50
CA CYS A 445 -16.83 18.65 -1.90
C CYS A 445 -16.61 18.82 -3.42
N CYS A 446 -16.59 17.73 -4.19
CA CYS A 446 -16.23 17.73 -5.62
C CYS A 446 -17.30 17.08 -6.53
N ALA A 447 -18.32 16.44 -5.98
CA ALA A 447 -19.50 16.06 -6.74
C ALA A 447 -20.30 17.32 -7.09
N GLU A 448 -20.54 17.56 -8.38
CA GLU A 448 -21.52 18.56 -8.81
C GLU A 448 -22.88 18.20 -8.20
N PHE A 449 -23.59 19.22 -7.69
CA PHE A 449 -24.95 19.02 -7.22
C PHE A 449 -25.81 18.40 -8.35
N PRO A 450 -26.79 17.54 -8.02
CA PRO A 450 -27.77 17.10 -8.98
C PRO A 450 -28.35 18.30 -9.75
N PRO A 451 -28.44 18.24 -11.08
CA PRO A 451 -29.02 19.32 -11.86
C PRO A 451 -30.46 19.54 -11.41
N GLU A 452 -30.92 20.79 -11.45
CA GLU A 452 -32.28 21.17 -11.05
C GLU A 452 -33.36 20.50 -11.90
N ALA A 453 -33.00 20.02 -13.11
CA ALA A 453 -33.88 19.31 -14.03
C ALA A 453 -33.16 18.12 -14.69
N LEU A 454 -33.84 16.97 -14.70
CA LEU A 454 -33.45 15.78 -15.44
C LEU A 454 -34.45 15.53 -16.57
N ASP A 455 -33.93 15.20 -17.75
CA ASP A 455 -34.70 14.61 -18.83
C ASP A 455 -34.79 13.10 -18.62
N MET A 456 -35.98 12.56 -18.84
CA MET A 456 -36.28 11.13 -18.72
C MET A 456 -36.80 10.62 -20.05
N LEU A 457 -36.11 9.64 -20.62
CA LEU A 457 -36.48 9.00 -21.87
C LEU A 457 -36.66 7.50 -21.63
N PHE A 458 -37.86 6.98 -21.90
CA PHE A 458 -38.13 5.55 -21.81
C PHE A 458 -38.09 4.92 -23.21
N GLU A 459 -37.09 4.09 -23.48
CA GLU A 459 -36.91 3.42 -24.76
C GLU A 459 -36.58 1.94 -24.55
N ASN A 460 -37.28 1.05 -25.25
CA ASN A 460 -37.03 -0.39 -25.24
C ASN A 460 -36.99 -1.04 -23.85
N GLY A 461 -37.84 -0.58 -22.92
CA GLY A 461 -37.93 -1.14 -21.56
C GLY A 461 -36.87 -0.60 -20.59
N VAL A 462 -36.18 0.48 -20.96
CA VAL A 462 -35.08 1.06 -20.22
C VAL A 462 -35.32 2.55 -20.02
N LEU A 463 -35.14 3.04 -18.79
CA LEU A 463 -35.25 4.47 -18.48
C LEU A 463 -33.86 5.12 -18.57
N ILE A 464 -33.70 6.07 -19.46
CA ILE A 464 -32.49 6.86 -19.61
C ILE A 464 -32.69 8.20 -18.89
N LEU A 465 -31.81 8.50 -17.95
CA LEU A 465 -31.72 9.81 -17.31
C LEU A 465 -30.65 10.64 -18.02
N SER A 466 -30.97 11.87 -18.39
CA SER A 466 -30.03 12.86 -18.90
C SER A 466 -30.29 14.23 -18.28
N VAL A 467 -29.40 15.19 -18.50
CA VAL A 467 -29.61 16.57 -18.03
C VAL A 467 -30.43 17.34 -19.07
N ALA A 468 -31.45 18.07 -18.62
CA ALA A 468 -32.31 18.84 -19.52
C ALA A 468 -31.57 20.00 -20.20
N THR A 469 -30.61 20.60 -19.50
CA THR A 469 -29.69 21.61 -20.02
C THR A 469 -28.32 21.46 -19.38
N GLY A 470 -27.26 21.48 -20.18
CA GLY A 470 -25.87 21.38 -19.72
C GLY A 470 -25.28 19.98 -19.89
N THR A 471 -24.26 19.67 -19.10
CA THR A 471 -23.63 18.35 -19.00
C THR A 471 -23.27 18.13 -17.54
N THR A 472 -23.56 16.95 -16.99
CA THR A 472 -22.95 16.53 -15.71
C THR A 472 -22.22 15.21 -15.94
N PRO A 473 -21.03 15.00 -15.35
CA PRO A 473 -20.17 13.89 -15.77
C PRO A 473 -20.71 12.49 -15.43
N TRP A 474 -21.66 12.40 -14.50
CA TRP A 474 -22.32 11.16 -14.10
C TRP A 474 -23.66 10.92 -14.82
N LEU A 475 -23.98 11.66 -15.88
CA LEU A 475 -25.09 11.40 -16.80
C LEU A 475 -24.60 11.41 -18.27
N PRO A 476 -25.24 10.65 -19.18
CA PRO A 476 -26.49 9.90 -18.98
C PRO A 476 -26.31 8.61 -18.17
N MET A 477 -27.40 8.17 -17.51
CA MET A 477 -27.46 6.89 -16.79
C MET A 477 -28.66 6.07 -17.27
N THR A 478 -28.45 4.77 -17.37
CA THR A 478 -29.43 3.81 -17.86
C THR A 478 -29.95 2.98 -16.68
N LEU A 479 -31.26 3.03 -16.44
CA LEU A 479 -31.93 2.32 -15.35
C LEU A 479 -32.77 1.17 -15.93
N ALA A 480 -32.50 -0.05 -15.47
CA ALA A 480 -33.35 -1.20 -15.77
C ALA A 480 -34.62 -1.13 -14.91
N LEU A 481 -35.77 -1.38 -15.52
CA LEU A 481 -37.05 -1.55 -14.84
C LEU A 481 -37.32 -3.05 -14.65
N ASP A 482 -37.51 -3.48 -13.41
CA ASP A 482 -37.92 -4.85 -13.11
C ASP A 482 -39.45 -5.03 -13.22
N ALA A 483 -39.89 -6.29 -13.16
CA ALA A 483 -41.31 -6.65 -13.29
C ALA A 483 -42.21 -6.13 -12.15
N LEU A 484 -41.62 -5.63 -11.06
CA LEU A 484 -42.31 -5.07 -9.89
C LEU A 484 -42.23 -3.53 -9.86
N GLY A 485 -41.71 -2.91 -10.93
CA GLY A 485 -41.53 -1.47 -11.03
C GLY A 485 -40.27 -0.95 -10.33
N GLY A 486 -39.38 -1.81 -9.85
CA GLY A 486 -38.08 -1.42 -9.32
C GLY A 486 -37.19 -0.85 -10.41
N LEU A 487 -36.62 0.33 -10.17
CA LEU A 487 -35.61 0.96 -11.01
C LEU A 487 -34.25 0.78 -10.36
N SER A 488 -33.27 0.29 -11.10
CA SER A 488 -31.87 0.33 -10.68
C SER A 488 -30.94 0.51 -11.85
N GLY A 489 -29.91 1.30 -11.68
CA GLY A 489 -28.81 1.38 -12.63
C GLY A 489 -27.58 2.03 -12.00
N SER A 490 -26.46 1.81 -12.66
CA SER A 490 -25.19 2.39 -12.27
C SER A 490 -24.42 2.86 -13.49
N ASN A 491 -23.51 3.79 -13.27
CA ASN A 491 -22.48 4.13 -14.25
C ASN A 491 -21.16 4.46 -13.55
N ASP A 492 -20.08 4.39 -14.30
CA ASP A 492 -18.78 4.88 -13.88
C ASP A 492 -18.49 6.19 -14.59
N ALA A 493 -18.09 7.20 -13.82
CA ALA A 493 -17.88 8.56 -14.32
C ALA A 493 -16.50 9.10 -13.95
N THR A 494 -16.06 10.10 -14.72
CA THR A 494 -14.91 10.93 -14.36
C THR A 494 -15.41 12.32 -13.98
N VAL A 495 -15.32 12.69 -12.70
CA VAL A 495 -15.74 14.01 -12.20
C VAL A 495 -14.50 14.82 -11.84
N ALA A 496 -14.37 16.02 -12.39
CA ALA A 496 -13.25 16.93 -12.11
C ALA A 496 -11.84 16.33 -12.29
N GLY A 497 -11.68 15.37 -13.22
CA GLY A 497 -10.41 14.70 -13.49
C GLY A 497 -10.15 13.43 -12.67
N PHE A 498 -11.04 13.08 -11.74
CA PHE A 498 -11.01 11.82 -11.00
C PHE A 498 -11.89 10.78 -11.69
N GLY A 499 -11.29 9.74 -12.27
CA GLY A 499 -11.99 8.61 -12.87
C GLY A 499 -12.40 7.55 -11.83
N GLY A 500 -13.24 6.58 -12.24
CA GLY A 500 -13.62 5.44 -11.40
C GLY A 500 -14.69 5.75 -10.36
N ILE A 501 -15.43 6.85 -10.52
CA ILE A 501 -16.54 7.19 -9.62
C ILE A 501 -17.74 6.35 -10.01
N HIS A 502 -18.05 5.35 -9.18
CA HIS A 502 -19.21 4.49 -9.36
C HIS A 502 -20.47 5.15 -8.77
N ASN A 503 -21.42 5.50 -9.63
CA ASN A 503 -22.70 6.05 -9.22
C ASN A 503 -23.78 4.97 -9.30
N THR A 504 -24.70 4.95 -8.35
CA THR A 504 -25.86 4.05 -8.36
C THR A 504 -27.13 4.84 -8.09
N ILE A 505 -28.15 4.65 -8.92
CA ILE A 505 -29.49 5.18 -8.72
C ILE A 505 -30.44 4.00 -8.55
N THR A 506 -31.28 4.05 -7.52
CA THR A 506 -32.37 3.09 -7.31
C THR A 506 -33.68 3.84 -7.02
N GLY A 507 -34.80 3.26 -7.43
CA GLY A 507 -36.12 3.84 -7.24
C GLY A 507 -37.23 2.80 -7.44
N GLN A 508 -38.48 3.23 -7.31
CA GLN A 508 -39.65 2.37 -7.56
C GLN A 508 -40.74 3.17 -8.28
N VAL A 509 -41.31 2.58 -9.32
CA VAL A 509 -42.48 3.07 -10.03
C VAL A 509 -43.70 2.35 -9.46
N GLY A 510 -44.75 3.09 -9.08
CA GLY A 510 -46.00 2.51 -8.61
C GLY A 510 -46.61 1.57 -9.66
N ALA A 511 -47.00 0.37 -9.25
CA ALA A 511 -47.54 -0.66 -10.16
C ALA A 511 -48.85 -0.22 -10.86
N ASP A 512 -49.58 0.74 -10.28
CA ASP A 512 -50.77 1.36 -10.86
C ASP A 512 -50.46 2.41 -11.94
N LYS A 513 -49.17 2.71 -12.18
CA LYS A 513 -48.69 3.74 -13.11
C LYS A 513 -48.00 3.19 -14.34
N ILE A 514 -47.80 1.88 -14.43
CA ILE A 514 -47.24 1.22 -15.62
C ILE A 514 -48.41 0.81 -16.51
N SER A 515 -48.79 1.66 -17.47
CA SER A 515 -49.72 1.29 -18.54
C SER A 515 -48.95 0.90 -19.79
N ALA A 516 -49.27 -0.27 -20.36
CA ALA A 516 -48.71 -0.73 -21.63
C ALA A 516 -49.14 0.14 -22.83
#